data_AF-A0A960BBQ5-F1
#
_entry.id   AF-A0A960BBQ5-F1
#
_cell.length_a   1.000
_cell.length_b   1.000
_cell.length_c   1.000
_cell.angle_alpha   90.00
_cell.angle_beta   90.00
_cell.angle_gamma   90.00
#
_symmetry.space_group_name_H-M   'P 1'
#
loop_
_entity.id
_entity.type
_entity.pdbx_description
1 polymer ?
#
loop_
_entity_poly.entity_id
_entity_poly.type
_entity_poly.pdbx_seq_one_letter_code
_entity_poly.pdbx_strand_id
1 'polypeptide(L)'
;MKYVILIHQNRAARREFLSLPDEVRAEGMAGYLRLNDELHERGEWVAGEALAEDSASVVVSGSGGVPVRTDGPFAEAKELLAG
;
A
#
# COMPACT_ATOMS: atom_id res chain seq x y z
N MET A 1 -8.47 8.64 -19.86
CA MET A 1 -9.12 7.63 -18.98
C MET A 1 -8.32 7.53 -17.71
N LYS A 2 -8.94 7.24 -16.57
CA LYS A 2 -8.24 7.10 -15.27
C LYS A 2 -8.24 5.64 -14.84
N TYR A 3 -7.17 5.22 -14.18
CA TYR A 3 -6.98 3.87 -13.69
C TYR A 3 -6.58 3.91 -12.22
N VAL A 4 -6.91 2.84 -11.50
CA VAL A 4 -6.41 2.59 -10.15
C VAL A 4 -5.50 1.37 -10.25
N ILE A 5 -4.23 1.55 -9.91
CA ILE A 5 -3.23 0.49 -9.88
C ILE A 5 -3.11 0.06 -8.42
N LEU A 6 -3.46 -1.20 -8.12
CA LEU A 6 -3.44 -1.73 -6.76
C LEU A 6 -2.17 -2.55 -6.53
N ILE A 7 -1.34 -2.10 -5.60
CA ILE A 7 -0.11 -2.77 -5.19
C ILE A 7 -0.47 -3.76 -4.08
N HIS A 8 -0.30 -5.05 -4.36
CA HIS A 8 -0.50 -6.12 -3.39
C HIS A 8 0.85 -6.70 -2.96
N GLN A 9 0.97 -7.01 -1.67
CA GLN A 9 2.11 -7.76 -1.15
C GLN A 9 1.67 -8.69 -0.02
N ASN A 10 2.40 -9.79 0.17
CA ASN A 10 2.24 -10.62 1.36
C ASN A 10 3.17 -10.16 2.49
N ARG A 11 2.85 -10.57 3.73
CA ARG A 11 3.63 -10.21 4.93
C ARG A 11 5.08 -10.72 4.89
N ALA A 12 5.36 -11.83 4.20
CA ALA A 12 6.71 -12.36 4.09
C ALA A 12 7.59 -11.47 3.19
N ALA A 13 7.09 -11.07 2.03
CA ALA A 13 7.76 -10.15 1.12
C ALA A 13 8.05 -8.80 1.78
N ARG A 14 7.10 -8.25 2.56
CA ARG A 14 7.34 -7.02 3.33
C ARG A 14 8.48 -7.19 4.34
N ARG A 15 8.48 -8.28 5.12
CA ARG A 15 9.55 -8.56 6.09
C ARG A 15 10.90 -8.75 5.41
N GLU A 16 10.92 -9.45 4.28
CA GLU A 16 12.13 -9.63 3.49
C GLU A 16 12.68 -8.28 3.04
N PHE A 17 11.83 -7.43 2.45
CA PHE A 17 12.22 -6.07 2.05
C PHE A 17 12.78 -5.27 3.22
N LEU A 18 12.12 -5.29 4.38
CA LEU A 18 12.58 -4.59 5.59
C LEU A 18 13.88 -5.17 6.16
N SER A 19 14.21 -6.44 5.86
CA SER A 19 15.45 -7.09 6.29
C SER A 19 16.64 -6.84 5.38
N LEU A 20 16.41 -6.28 4.18
CA LEU A 20 17.49 -5.92 3.26
C LEU A 20 18.35 -4.79 3.86
N PRO A 21 19.63 -4.70 3.48
CA PRO A 21 20.49 -3.57 3.84
C PRO A 21 19.86 -2.23 3.44
N ASP A 22 20.12 -1.20 4.23
CA ASP A 22 19.54 0.14 4.04
C ASP A 22 19.84 0.70 2.65
N GLU A 23 21.06 0.47 2.14
CA GLU A 23 21.50 0.91 0.83
C GLU A 23 20.68 0.26 -0.30
N VAL A 24 20.38 -1.03 -0.16
CA VAL A 24 19.59 -1.79 -1.14
C VAL A 24 18.14 -1.31 -1.14
N ARG A 25 17.55 -1.06 0.04
CA ARG A 25 16.20 -0.50 0.14
C ARG A 25 16.14 0.92 -0.46
N ALA A 26 17.16 1.73 -0.19
CA ALA A 26 17.25 3.09 -0.69
C ALA A 26 17.36 3.12 -2.23
N GLU A 27 18.17 2.23 -2.83
CA GLU A 27 18.28 2.12 -4.28
C GLU A 27 16.93 1.74 -4.92
N GLY A 28 16.23 0.76 -4.36
CA GLY A 28 14.89 0.36 -4.82
C GLY A 28 13.87 1.50 -4.71
N MET A 29 13.86 2.22 -3.58
CA MET A 29 12.98 3.37 -3.37
C MET A 29 13.32 4.53 -4.30
N ALA A 30 14.59 4.75 -4.64
CA ALA A 30 14.99 5.76 -5.60
C ALA A 30 14.42 5.47 -7.00
N GLY A 31 14.35 4.19 -7.41
CA GLY A 31 13.67 3.80 -8.64
C GLY A 31 12.18 4.10 -8.63
N TYR A 32 11.50 3.77 -7.52
CA TYR A 32 10.08 4.07 -7.33
C TYR A 32 9.79 5.58 -7.40
N LEU A 33 10.59 6.40 -6.72
CA LEU A 33 10.43 7.86 -6.73
C LEU A 33 10.67 8.47 -8.12
N ARG A 34 11.69 8.02 -8.84
CA ARG A 34 11.93 8.47 -10.23
C ARG A 34 10.74 8.20 -11.14
N LEU A 35 10.13 7.01 -11.05
CA LEU A 35 8.94 6.69 -11.84
C LEU A 35 7.78 7.65 -11.50
N ASN A 36 7.59 7.97 -10.23
CA ASN A 36 6.56 8.92 -9.81
C ASN A 36 6.81 10.32 -10.37
N ASP A 37 8.06 10.80 -10.33
CA ASP A 37 8.45 12.11 -10.88
C ASP A 37 8.17 12.16 -12.39
N GLU A 38 8.57 11.12 -13.13
CA GLU A 38 8.31 11.04 -14.56
C GLU A 38 6.80 11.04 -14.89
N LEU A 39 5.98 10.35 -14.09
CA LEU A 39 4.52 10.36 -14.24
C LEU A 39 3.92 11.75 -13.98
N HIS A 40 4.47 12.50 -13.01
CA HIS A 40 4.07 13.87 -12.76
C HIS A 40 4.44 14.79 -13.93
N GLU A 41 5.68 14.71 -14.42
CA GLU A 41 6.18 15.53 -15.53
C GLU A 41 5.35 15.32 -16.81
N ARG A 42 4.88 14.10 -17.05
CA ARG A 42 4.02 13.76 -18.20
C ARG A 42 2.54 14.13 -17.98
N GLY A 43 2.16 14.59 -16.79
CA GLY A 43 0.76 14.87 -16.44
C GLY A 43 -0.11 13.61 -16.33
N GLU A 44 0.51 12.45 -16.15
CA GLU A 44 -0.14 11.13 -16.01
C GLU A 44 -0.47 10.80 -14.54
N TRP A 45 0.26 11.41 -13.60
CA TRP A 45 0.03 11.20 -12.18
C TRP A 45 -1.29 11.83 -11.71
N VAL A 46 -2.09 11.02 -11.01
CA VAL A 46 -3.32 11.49 -10.34
C VAL A 46 -3.14 11.49 -8.83
N ALA A 47 -2.75 10.36 -8.25
CA ALA A 47 -2.46 10.15 -6.83
C ALA A 47 -1.72 8.81 -6.64
N GLY A 48 -1.04 8.64 -5.51
CA GLY A 48 -0.42 7.37 -5.12
C GLY A 48 0.10 7.46 -3.69
N GLU A 49 -0.13 6.41 -2.90
CA GLU A 49 0.19 6.38 -1.47
C GLU A 49 0.67 4.98 -1.06
N ALA A 50 1.77 4.90 -0.31
CA ALA A 50 2.16 3.67 0.34
C ALA A 50 1.36 3.50 1.64
N LEU A 51 0.64 2.39 1.77
CA LEU A 51 -0.16 2.11 2.97
C LEU A 51 0.70 1.57 4.12
N ALA A 52 0.23 1.85 5.33
CA ALA A 52 0.80 1.30 6.56
C ALA A 52 0.61 -0.22 6.64
N GLU A 53 1.18 -0.83 7.68
CA GLU A 53 0.97 -2.25 7.96
C GLU A 53 -0.49 -2.56 8.23
N ASP A 54 -0.90 -3.78 7.88
CA ASP A 54 -2.28 -4.22 8.03
C ASP A 54 -2.72 -4.32 9.50
N SER A 55 -1.77 -4.40 10.43
CA SER A 55 -2.02 -4.26 11.87
C SER A 55 -2.60 -2.89 12.27
N ALA A 56 -2.37 -1.84 11.47
CA ALA A 56 -2.93 -0.51 11.67
C ALA A 56 -4.32 -0.35 11.03
N SER A 57 -4.80 -1.34 10.28
CA SER A 57 -6.08 -1.25 9.62
C SER A 57 -7.26 -1.48 10.57
N VAL A 58 -8.37 -0.83 10.25
CA VAL A 58 -9.62 -0.89 11.02
C VAL A 58 -10.77 -0.99 10.04
N VAL A 59 -11.63 -1.98 10.22
CA VAL A 59 -12.88 -2.14 9.47
C VAL A 59 -14.00 -1.51 10.27
N VAL A 60 -14.75 -0.62 9.62
CA VAL A 60 -16.00 -0.09 10.15
C VAL A 60 -17.15 -0.73 9.37
N SER A 61 -18.01 -1.47 10.06
CA SER A 61 -19.19 -2.12 9.49
C SER A 61 -20.45 -1.71 10.26
N GLY A 62 -21.64 -2.04 9.76
CA GLY A 62 -22.89 -1.77 10.47
C GLY A 62 -24.11 -1.95 9.60
N SER A 63 -25.21 -2.39 10.19
CA SER A 63 -26.55 -2.36 9.59
C SER A 63 -27.48 -1.57 10.53
N GLY A 64 -28.38 -0.75 9.98
CA GLY A 64 -29.32 0.03 10.80
C GLY A 64 -28.72 1.25 11.53
N GLY A 65 -27.57 1.77 11.09
CA GLY A 65 -27.03 3.06 11.55
C GLY A 65 -26.13 3.03 12.78
N VAL A 66 -25.84 1.85 13.35
CA VAL A 66 -24.86 1.69 14.44
C VAL A 66 -23.53 1.19 13.87
N PRO A 67 -22.43 1.98 13.95
CA PRO A 67 -21.12 1.54 13.50
C PRO A 67 -20.48 0.56 14.48
N VAL A 68 -19.97 -0.55 13.95
CA VAL A 68 -19.14 -1.55 14.63
C VAL A 68 -17.73 -1.44 14.07
N ARG A 69 -16.75 -1.40 14.97
CA ARG A 69 -15.34 -1.29 14.62
C ARG A 69 -14.63 -2.61 14.91
N THR A 70 -13.86 -3.11 13.95
CA THR A 70 -13.03 -4.31 14.06
C THR A 70 -11.60 -3.98 13.68
N ASP A 71 -10.63 -4.35 14.50
CA ASP A 71 -9.21 -4.15 14.17
C ASP A 71 -8.74 -5.22 13.17
N GLY A 72 -7.81 -4.85 12.29
CA GLY A 72 -7.30 -5.70 11.22
C GLY A 72 -7.95 -5.46 9.85
N PRO A 73 -7.50 -6.19 8.80
CA PRO A 73 -7.91 -5.94 7.42
C PRO A 73 -9.34 -6.39 7.15
N PHE A 74 -9.95 -5.87 6.06
CA PHE A 74 -11.31 -6.22 5.65
C PHE A 74 -11.52 -7.72 5.40
N ALA A 75 -10.56 -8.38 4.75
CA ALA A 75 -10.61 -9.80 4.47
C ALA A 75 -9.26 -10.44 4.82
N GLU A 76 -9.32 -11.68 5.29
CA GLU A 76 -8.13 -12.53 5.33
C GLU A 76 -7.74 -12.91 3.91
N ALA A 77 -6.51 -12.59 3.53
CA ALA A 77 -5.98 -12.84 2.21
C ALA A 77 -4.51 -13.19 2.28
N LYS A 78 -4.02 -13.92 1.28
CA LYS A 78 -2.59 -14.22 1.13
C LYS A 78 -1.78 -12.95 0.89
N GLU A 79 -2.34 -12.02 0.12
CA GLU A 79 -1.75 -10.73 -0.21
C GLU A 79 -2.73 -9.62 0.15
N LEU A 80 -2.19 -8.53 0.68
CA LEU A 80 -2.94 -7.41 1.21
C LEU A 80 -2.63 -6.16 0.38
N LEU A 81 -3.59 -5.25 0.31
CA LEU A 81 -3.41 -3.96 -0.35
C LEU A 81 -2.38 -3.14 0.41
N ALA A 82 -1.38 -2.65 -0.31
CA ALA A 82 -0.25 -1.91 0.24
C ALA A 82 -0.01 -0.55 -0.44
N GLY A 83 -0.77 -0.24 -1.50
CA GLY A 83 -0.72 1.04 -2.22
C GLY A 83 -1.50 0.97 -3.53
#